data_AF-A0A7K6L7D5-F1
#
_entry.id   AF-A0A7K6L7D5-F1
#
_cell.length_a   1.000
_cell.length_b   1.000
_cell.length_c   1.000
_cell.angle_alpha   90.00
_cell.angle_beta   90.00
_cell.angle_gamma   90.00
#
_symmetry.space_group_name_H-M   'P 1'
#
loop_
_entity.id
_entity.type
_entity.pdbx_description
1 polymer ?
#
loop_
_entity_poly.entity_id
_entity_poly.type
_entity_poly.pdbx_seq_one_letter_code
_entity_poly.pdbx_strand_id
1 'polypeptide(L)'
;SALPEKKMIFKGLTVNKEEMNKLMLTPLIHYPVPGGAALITFEEAKVAQRIIEVREHTVELSCGEELEELDRCRVRVQAMPVEILLPSALEVRLTQSSRSILVSDLPSLGISKEALLDKLELFFSKTKNGGSEVESREFLDDSGQVVLTFTQDGVAEPLIEKGHVQVLIGKGKYEVKISPCMSGDIAHLQLQPSRCPRTVLLSGIPDVLSEESMRDALEIHFQKASRGGGEVDALAYVPAGRTGVAVFVEDTG
;
A
#
# COMPACT_ATOMS: atom_id res chain seq x y z
N SER A 1 -25.73 22.53 15.10
CA SER A 1 -26.76 21.47 15.16
C SER A 1 -26.12 20.19 14.68
N ALA A 2 -26.03 19.16 15.53
CA ALA A 2 -25.51 17.86 15.12
C ALA A 2 -26.51 17.22 14.16
N LEU A 3 -26.11 16.99 12.90
CA LEU A 3 -26.88 16.19 11.96
C LEU A 3 -27.07 14.78 12.56
N PRO A 4 -28.27 14.17 12.44
CA PRO A 4 -28.47 12.82 12.92
C PRO A 4 -27.65 11.84 12.07
N GLU A 5 -26.70 11.15 12.69
CA GLU A 5 -26.00 10.01 12.09
C GLU A 5 -27.02 8.90 11.79
N LYS A 6 -27.43 8.80 10.53
CA LYS A 6 -28.24 7.69 10.03
C LYS A 6 -27.34 6.73 9.28
N LYS A 7 -27.28 5.48 9.72
CA LYS A 7 -26.57 4.40 9.00
C LYS A 7 -27.25 4.17 7.65
N MET A 8 -26.58 4.55 6.58
CA MET A 8 -27.01 4.26 5.21
C MET A 8 -26.38 2.94 4.75
N ILE A 9 -27.12 2.15 3.97
CA ILE A 9 -26.61 0.90 3.40
C ILE A 9 -26.09 1.21 1.99
N PHE A 10 -24.78 1.08 1.78
CA PHE A 10 -24.20 1.09 0.44
C PHE A 10 -24.34 -0.30 -0.18
N LYS A 11 -25.13 -0.41 -1.25
CA LYS A 11 -25.18 -1.57 -2.15
C LYS A 11 -24.65 -1.08 -3.49
N GLY A 12 -23.40 -1.39 -3.84
CA GLY A 12 -22.81 -0.97 -5.13
C GLY A 12 -23.67 -1.41 -6.32
N LEU A 13 -23.59 -0.68 -7.44
CA LEU A 13 -24.24 -1.07 -8.71
C LEU A 13 -23.51 -2.28 -9.30
N THR A 14 -24.18 -3.44 -9.38
CA THR A 14 -23.58 -4.74 -9.72
C THR A 14 -24.00 -5.23 -11.10
N VAL A 15 -23.03 -5.46 -12.00
CA VAL A 15 -23.22 -6.32 -13.18
C VAL A 15 -22.85 -7.77 -12.88
N ASN A 16 -22.07 -8.05 -11.83
CA ASN A 16 -21.80 -9.41 -11.34
C ASN A 16 -21.63 -9.44 -9.81
N LYS A 17 -22.19 -10.46 -9.17
CA LYS A 17 -22.29 -10.61 -7.70
C LYS A 17 -21.01 -11.09 -7.02
N GLU A 18 -20.01 -11.55 -7.77
CA GLU A 18 -18.87 -12.27 -7.20
C GLU A 18 -17.64 -11.40 -6.93
N GLU A 19 -17.55 -10.17 -7.45
CA GLU A 19 -16.26 -9.44 -7.46
C GLU A 19 -16.13 -8.18 -6.60
N MET A 20 -17.16 -7.62 -5.96
CA MET A 20 -17.00 -6.28 -5.35
C MET A 20 -17.59 -6.11 -3.94
N ASN A 21 -16.90 -6.67 -2.95
CA ASN A 21 -16.94 -6.19 -1.57
C ASN A 21 -15.57 -6.18 -0.87
N LYS A 22 -14.47 -6.42 -1.60
CA LYS A 22 -13.13 -6.32 -1.04
C LYS A 22 -12.45 -5.13 -1.68
N LEU A 23 -12.19 -4.09 -0.87
CA LEU A 23 -11.06 -3.22 -1.15
C LEU A 23 -9.84 -4.14 -1.34
N MET A 24 -9.35 -4.25 -2.57
CA MET A 24 -8.16 -5.05 -2.88
C MET A 24 -6.95 -4.19 -2.52
N LEU A 25 -6.49 -4.34 -1.28
CA LEU A 25 -5.22 -3.78 -0.83
C LEU A 25 -4.14 -4.80 -1.15
N THR A 26 -3.17 -4.43 -1.98
CA THR A 26 -1.95 -5.22 -2.16
C THR A 26 -0.95 -4.83 -1.07
N PRO A 27 -0.75 -5.65 -0.03
CA PRO A 27 0.14 -5.29 1.07
C PRO A 27 1.60 -5.31 0.60
N LEU A 28 2.34 -4.26 0.95
CA LEU A 28 3.79 -4.17 0.83
C LEU A 28 4.39 -3.91 2.21
N ILE A 29 4.84 -4.98 2.88
CA ILE A 29 5.23 -4.92 4.30
C ILE A 29 6.75 -4.93 4.41
N HIS A 30 7.29 -3.92 5.07
CA HIS A 30 8.71 -3.82 5.39
C HIS A 30 8.94 -4.40 6.80
N TYR A 31 9.54 -5.58 6.86
CA TYR A 31 9.80 -6.33 8.08
C TYR A 31 11.26 -6.16 8.52
N PRO A 32 11.54 -5.62 9.72
CA PRO A 32 12.90 -5.45 10.21
C PRO A 32 13.50 -6.80 10.61
N VAL A 33 14.71 -7.08 10.13
CA VAL A 33 15.44 -8.32 10.42
C VAL A 33 16.67 -7.97 11.27
N PRO A 34 16.77 -8.52 12.51
CA PRO A 34 17.92 -8.27 13.36
C PRO A 34 19.19 -8.91 12.79
N GLY A 35 20.36 -8.39 13.16
CA GLY A 35 21.63 -9.02 12.81
C GLY A 35 21.81 -10.38 13.47
N GLY A 36 22.50 -11.29 12.80
CA GLY A 36 22.64 -12.68 13.22
C GLY A 36 21.37 -13.50 13.00
N ALA A 37 20.56 -13.10 12.01
CA ALA A 37 19.30 -13.77 11.66
C ALA A 37 19.19 -13.98 10.16
N ALA A 38 18.37 -14.95 9.76
CA ALA A 38 18.02 -15.20 8.37
C ALA A 38 16.53 -15.45 8.20
N LEU A 39 15.97 -15.03 7.09
CA LEU A 39 14.63 -15.45 6.65
C LEU A 39 14.79 -16.48 5.54
N ILE A 40 14.05 -17.58 5.63
CA ILE A 40 13.99 -18.61 4.60
C ILE A 40 12.53 -18.81 4.21
N THR A 41 12.23 -18.60 2.93
CA THR A 41 10.94 -18.92 2.32
C THR A 41 11.07 -20.21 1.55
N PHE A 42 10.17 -21.15 1.83
CA PHE A 42 10.11 -22.45 1.16
C PHE A 42 9.00 -22.46 0.11
N GLU A 43 9.10 -23.33 -0.90
CA GLU A 43 8.00 -23.50 -1.85
C GLU A 43 6.73 -24.02 -1.17
N GLU A 44 6.87 -24.98 -0.26
CA GLU A 44 5.75 -25.61 0.45
C GLU A 44 5.63 -25.13 1.91
N ALA A 45 4.44 -24.66 2.29
CA ALA A 45 4.13 -24.27 3.67
C ALA A 45 4.37 -25.39 4.70
N LYS A 46 4.18 -26.65 4.30
CA LYS A 46 4.41 -27.82 5.17
C LYS A 46 5.89 -27.97 5.56
N VAL A 47 6.82 -27.55 4.71
CA VAL A 47 8.26 -27.57 5.01
C VAL A 47 8.56 -26.57 6.13
N ALA A 48 8.14 -25.32 5.95
CA ALA A 48 8.30 -24.27 6.94
C ALA A 48 7.72 -24.66 8.31
N GLN A 49 6.53 -25.28 8.31
CA GLN A 49 5.90 -25.77 9.53
C GLN A 49 6.77 -26.81 10.27
N ARG A 50 7.30 -27.82 9.56
CA ARG A 50 8.19 -28.84 10.18
C ARG A 50 9.45 -28.21 10.76
N ILE A 51 10.07 -27.28 10.04
CA ILE A 51 11.28 -26.59 10.51
C ILE A 51 11.00 -25.83 11.81
N ILE A 52 9.85 -25.15 11.90
CA ILE A 52 9.42 -24.43 13.11
C ILE A 52 9.10 -25.39 14.27
N GLU A 53 8.50 -26.55 13.99
CA GLU A 53 8.19 -27.57 15.01
C GLU A 53 9.46 -28.16 15.64
N VAL A 54 10.52 -28.34 14.86
CA VAL A 54 11.84 -28.79 15.35
C VAL A 54 12.50 -27.75 16.26
N ARG A 55 12.21 -26.45 16.06
CA ARG A 55 12.71 -25.28 16.80
C ARG A 55 14.21 -25.04 16.77
N GLU A 56 15.04 -26.05 16.96
CA GLU A 56 16.49 -25.89 17.02
C GLU A 56 17.17 -26.79 15.97
N HIS A 57 18.01 -26.18 15.15
CA HIS A 57 18.72 -26.86 14.07
C HIS A 57 20.22 -26.73 14.26
N THR A 58 20.95 -27.82 14.05
CA THR A 58 22.42 -27.82 14.10
C THR A 58 22.97 -27.78 12.68
N VAL A 59 23.35 -26.58 12.24
CA VAL A 59 23.89 -26.29 10.91
C VAL A 59 25.38 -26.64 10.87
N GLU A 60 25.78 -27.37 9.84
CA GLU A 60 27.19 -27.69 9.58
C GLU A 60 27.76 -26.63 8.65
N LEU A 61 28.86 -26.00 9.08
CA LEU A 61 29.48 -24.85 8.42
C LEU A 61 30.66 -25.23 7.51
N SER A 62 30.89 -26.52 7.28
CA SER A 62 32.06 -27.02 6.57
C SER A 62 32.02 -26.67 5.07
N CYS A 63 32.93 -25.80 4.64
CA CYS A 63 33.27 -25.56 3.24
C CYS A 63 34.59 -26.28 2.92
N GLY A 64 34.56 -27.34 2.09
CA GLY A 64 35.77 -28.04 1.61
C GLY A 64 35.72 -29.56 1.76
N GLU A 65 36.25 -30.27 0.76
CA GLU A 65 36.37 -31.74 0.75
C GLU A 65 37.47 -32.19 1.74
N GLU A 66 37.17 -33.25 2.49
CA GLU A 66 38.07 -33.97 3.41
C GLU A 66 38.63 -33.16 4.60
N LEU A 67 37.73 -32.75 5.50
CA LEU A 67 38.09 -32.35 6.86
C LEU A 67 37.87 -33.51 7.84
N GLU A 68 38.82 -33.74 8.75
CA GLU A 68 38.69 -34.72 9.84
C GLU A 68 37.46 -34.37 10.71
N GLU A 69 36.88 -35.35 11.44
CA GLU A 69 35.65 -35.11 12.24
C GLU A 69 35.78 -33.95 13.25
N LEU A 70 37.01 -33.64 13.67
CA LEU A 70 37.38 -32.58 14.60
C LEU A 70 37.29 -31.17 14.00
N ASP A 71 37.32 -31.04 12.68
CA ASP A 71 37.30 -29.75 11.96
C ASP A 71 35.89 -29.37 11.46
N ARG A 72 34.88 -30.21 11.76
CA ARG A 72 33.48 -29.96 11.38
C ARG A 72 32.86 -28.92 12.30
N CYS A 73 32.95 -27.66 11.90
CA CYS A 73 32.34 -26.56 12.62
C CYS A 73 30.80 -26.62 12.53
N ARG A 74 30.12 -26.50 13.68
CA ARG A 74 28.66 -26.59 13.79
C ARG A 74 28.10 -25.41 14.57
N VAL A 75 26.92 -24.94 14.16
CA VAL A 75 26.20 -23.85 14.82
C VAL A 75 24.78 -24.27 15.12
N ARG A 76 24.27 -23.87 16.28
CA ARG A 76 22.87 -24.05 16.66
C ARG A 76 22.10 -22.79 16.30
N VAL A 77 21.04 -22.92 15.50
CA VAL A 77 20.13 -21.83 15.14
C VAL A 77 18.72 -22.14 15.63
N GLN A 78 17.98 -21.11 15.98
CA GLN A 78 16.58 -21.22 16.40
C GLN A 78 15.64 -20.82 15.27
N ALA A 79 14.70 -21.69 14.93
CA ALA A 79 13.65 -21.49 13.96
C ALA A 79 12.35 -21.03 14.63
N MET A 80 11.82 -19.91 14.17
CA MET A 80 10.60 -19.27 14.69
C MET A 80 9.64 -18.90 13.55
N PRO A 81 8.33 -18.85 13.82
CA PRO A 81 7.37 -18.32 12.85
C PRO A 81 7.60 -16.84 12.60
N VAL A 82 7.32 -16.40 11.37
CA VAL A 82 7.26 -14.97 11.04
C VAL A 82 5.82 -14.51 11.14
N GLU A 83 5.59 -13.47 11.93
CA GLU A 83 4.29 -12.79 12.07
C GLU A 83 4.39 -11.37 11.54
N ILE A 84 3.46 -11.01 10.67
CA ILE A 84 3.32 -9.68 10.06
C ILE A 84 1.97 -9.08 10.42
N LEU A 85 1.86 -7.76 10.38
CA LEU A 85 0.60 -7.05 10.62
C LEU A 85 -0.06 -6.73 9.27
N LEU A 86 -1.25 -7.29 9.04
CA LEU A 86 -2.03 -7.04 7.84
C LEU A 86 -3.26 -6.17 8.15
N PRO A 87 -3.67 -5.27 7.23
CA PRO A 87 -4.95 -4.56 7.33
C PRO A 87 -6.15 -5.51 7.46
N SER A 88 -6.99 -5.30 8.46
CA SER A 88 -8.23 -6.08 8.67
C SER A 88 -9.51 -5.26 8.54
N ALA A 89 -9.46 -3.96 8.83
CA ALA A 89 -10.56 -3.03 8.61
C ALA A 89 -10.05 -1.62 8.26
N LEU A 90 -10.74 -0.93 7.35
CA LEU A 90 -10.46 0.43 6.93
C LEU A 90 -11.73 1.27 7.03
N GLU A 91 -11.64 2.40 7.72
CA GLU A 91 -12.68 3.43 7.76
C GLU A 91 -12.18 4.67 7.03
N VAL A 92 -12.93 5.09 6.02
CA VAL A 92 -12.65 6.30 5.25
C VAL A 92 -13.72 7.32 5.61
N ARG A 93 -13.28 8.48 6.12
CA ARG A 93 -14.14 9.63 6.33
C ARG A 93 -14.12 10.50 5.09
N LEU A 94 -15.30 10.93 4.66
CA LEU A 94 -15.46 11.87 3.56
C LEU A 94 -15.91 13.21 4.12
N THR A 95 -15.21 14.27 3.73
CA THR A 95 -15.53 15.64 4.09
C THR A 95 -15.71 16.48 2.83
N GLN A 96 -16.79 17.26 2.78
CA GLN A 96 -16.99 18.24 1.71
C GLN A 96 -16.16 19.50 2.00
N SER A 97 -15.50 20.02 0.98
CA SER A 97 -14.80 21.31 1.08
C SER A 97 -15.79 22.48 1.09
N SER A 98 -15.58 23.43 2.00
CA SER A 98 -16.25 24.74 2.05
C SER A 98 -15.69 25.75 1.03
N ARG A 99 -14.53 25.44 0.43
CA ARG A 99 -13.76 26.34 -0.45
C ARG A 99 -13.57 25.80 -1.85
N SER A 100 -13.83 24.53 -2.09
CA SER A 100 -13.49 23.89 -3.36
C SER A 100 -14.72 23.32 -4.05
N ILE A 101 -14.79 23.52 -5.36
CA ILE A 101 -15.84 22.96 -6.21
C ILE A 101 -15.20 22.11 -7.30
N LEU A 102 -15.96 21.09 -7.73
CA LEU A 102 -15.62 20.27 -8.89
C LEU A 102 -16.47 20.72 -10.08
N VAL A 103 -15.82 21.16 -11.14
CA VAL A 103 -16.45 21.57 -12.39
C VAL A 103 -16.29 20.46 -13.43
N SER A 104 -17.41 19.94 -13.93
CA SER A 104 -17.47 18.87 -14.93
C SER A 104 -18.30 19.29 -16.15
N ASP A 105 -18.45 18.37 -17.11
CA ASP A 105 -19.14 18.60 -18.39
C ASP A 105 -18.51 19.75 -19.17
N LEU A 106 -17.17 19.83 -19.12
CA LEU A 106 -16.40 20.87 -19.78
C LEU A 106 -16.46 20.69 -21.31
N PRO A 107 -16.60 21.78 -22.08
CA PRO A 107 -16.69 21.68 -23.53
C PRO A 107 -15.33 21.31 -24.15
N SER A 108 -15.35 20.42 -25.14
CA SER A 108 -14.19 20.08 -25.97
C SER A 108 -13.91 21.19 -26.98
N LEU A 109 -13.18 22.20 -26.53
CA LEU A 109 -12.80 23.35 -27.33
C LEU A 109 -11.37 23.16 -27.87
N GLY A 110 -11.10 23.61 -29.09
CA GLY A 110 -9.75 23.60 -29.68
C GLY A 110 -8.78 24.62 -29.05
N ILE A 111 -8.91 24.87 -27.75
CA ILE A 111 -8.07 25.76 -26.95
C ILE A 111 -7.21 24.94 -25.99
N SER A 112 -6.13 25.51 -25.47
CA SER A 112 -5.29 24.82 -24.49
C SER A 112 -6.00 24.64 -23.15
N LYS A 113 -5.54 23.66 -22.36
CA LYS A 113 -6.01 23.40 -20.99
C LYS A 113 -5.92 24.67 -20.13
N GLU A 114 -4.78 25.37 -20.19
CA GLU A 114 -4.52 26.60 -19.45
C GLU A 114 -5.50 27.71 -19.85
N ALA A 115 -5.80 27.85 -21.15
CA ALA A 115 -6.76 28.83 -21.62
C ALA A 115 -8.18 28.53 -21.14
N LEU A 116 -8.56 27.25 -21.00
CA LEU A 116 -9.84 26.87 -20.40
C LEU A 116 -9.88 27.23 -18.91
N LEU A 117 -8.81 26.92 -18.16
CA LEU A 117 -8.68 27.30 -16.75
C LEU A 117 -8.79 28.82 -16.55
N ASP A 118 -8.15 29.62 -17.41
CA ASP A 118 -8.26 31.09 -17.38
C ASP A 118 -9.70 31.57 -17.50
N LYS A 119 -10.50 30.92 -18.35
CA LYS A 119 -11.91 31.31 -18.56
C LYS A 119 -12.78 30.88 -17.39
N LEU A 120 -12.53 29.71 -16.82
CA LEU A 120 -13.23 29.23 -15.63
C LEU A 120 -12.89 30.12 -14.44
N GLU A 121 -11.62 30.38 -14.18
CA GLU A 121 -11.18 31.27 -13.11
C GLU A 121 -11.80 32.67 -13.24
N LEU A 122 -11.74 33.29 -14.42
CA LEU A 122 -12.34 34.61 -14.65
C LEU A 122 -13.87 34.62 -14.44
N PHE A 123 -14.53 33.49 -14.65
CA PHE A 123 -15.96 33.37 -14.42
C PHE A 123 -16.26 33.24 -12.92
N PHE A 124 -15.57 32.32 -12.24
CA PHE A 124 -15.80 32.02 -10.83
C PHE A 124 -15.18 33.06 -9.88
N SER A 125 -14.25 33.89 -10.34
CA SER A 125 -13.72 35.02 -9.54
C SER A 125 -14.71 36.15 -9.33
N LYS A 126 -15.85 36.15 -10.04
CA LYS A 126 -16.83 37.22 -10.00
C LYS A 126 -17.93 36.93 -8.98
N THR A 127 -18.05 37.81 -8.00
CA THR A 127 -19.11 37.78 -6.97
C THR A 127 -20.53 37.77 -7.55
N LYS A 128 -20.76 38.43 -8.69
CA LYS A 128 -22.06 38.38 -9.40
C LYS A 128 -22.47 36.96 -9.83
N ASN A 129 -21.50 36.08 -10.02
CA ASN A 129 -21.73 34.67 -10.37
C ASN A 129 -21.83 33.79 -9.11
N GLY A 130 -21.66 34.37 -7.92
CA GLY A 130 -21.67 33.69 -6.62
C GLY A 130 -20.33 33.09 -6.21
N GLY A 131 -19.24 33.40 -6.92
CA GLY A 131 -17.89 32.97 -6.54
C GLY A 131 -17.06 34.09 -5.90
N SER A 132 -15.78 33.81 -5.67
CA SER A 132 -14.80 34.74 -5.08
C SER A 132 -13.43 34.55 -5.73
N GLU A 133 -12.44 35.32 -5.29
CA GLU A 133 -11.05 35.12 -5.71
C GLU A 133 -10.64 33.64 -5.60
N VAL A 134 -9.99 33.15 -6.66
CA VAL A 134 -9.58 31.76 -6.82
C VAL A 134 -8.13 31.65 -6.37
N GLU A 135 -7.89 30.76 -5.42
CA GLU A 135 -6.57 30.43 -4.88
C GLU A 135 -5.84 29.43 -5.79
N SER A 136 -6.52 28.37 -6.22
CA SER A 136 -5.96 27.34 -7.09
C SER A 136 -6.95 26.80 -8.11
N ARG A 137 -6.42 26.29 -9.21
CA ARG A 137 -7.17 25.71 -10.33
C ARG A 137 -6.39 24.54 -10.91
N GLU A 138 -6.95 23.34 -10.85
CA GLU A 138 -6.25 22.11 -11.17
C GLU A 138 -7.13 21.21 -12.04
N PHE A 139 -6.57 20.64 -13.10
CA PHE A 139 -7.24 19.56 -13.82
C PHE A 139 -7.03 18.25 -13.06
N LEU A 140 -8.09 17.46 -12.98
CA LEU A 140 -7.98 16.06 -12.61
C LEU A 140 -7.61 15.25 -13.87
N ASP A 141 -6.36 14.77 -13.90
CA ASP A 141 -5.74 14.17 -15.08
C ASP A 141 -6.50 12.97 -15.64
N ASP A 142 -7.30 12.29 -14.81
CA ASP A 142 -8.02 11.07 -15.17
C ASP A 142 -9.48 11.29 -15.61
N SER A 143 -10.09 12.44 -15.27
CA SER A 143 -11.53 12.67 -15.48
C SER A 143 -11.86 13.85 -16.38
N GLY A 144 -10.86 14.68 -16.73
CA GLY A 144 -11.08 15.91 -17.49
C GLY A 144 -11.93 16.94 -16.74
N GLN A 145 -12.04 16.81 -15.42
CA GLN A 145 -12.73 17.75 -14.54
C GLN A 145 -11.75 18.77 -13.99
N VAL A 146 -12.26 19.91 -13.51
CA VAL A 146 -11.44 20.96 -12.89
C VAL A 146 -11.85 21.15 -11.44
N VAL A 147 -10.87 21.14 -10.55
CA VAL A 147 -11.03 21.60 -9.17
C VAL A 147 -10.70 23.09 -9.13
N LEU A 148 -11.62 23.89 -8.61
CA LEU A 148 -11.38 25.29 -8.30
C LEU A 148 -11.44 25.47 -6.79
N THR A 149 -10.40 26.05 -6.21
CA THR A 149 -10.33 26.37 -4.78
C THR A 149 -10.35 27.88 -4.60
N PHE A 150 -11.24 28.36 -3.74
CA PHE A 150 -11.44 29.76 -3.43
C PHE A 150 -10.65 30.19 -2.20
N THR A 151 -10.28 31.48 -2.14
CA THR A 151 -9.62 32.05 -0.96
C THR A 151 -10.56 32.18 0.23
N GLN A 152 -11.88 32.25 0.01
CA GLN A 152 -12.90 32.43 1.05
C GLN A 152 -13.69 31.14 1.32
N ASP A 153 -13.92 30.88 2.60
CA ASP A 153 -14.85 29.85 3.09
C ASP A 153 -16.31 30.19 2.80
N GLY A 154 -17.14 29.17 2.58
CA GLY A 154 -18.58 29.30 2.39
C GLY A 154 -19.00 29.65 0.96
N VAL A 155 -18.04 29.75 0.03
CA VAL A 155 -18.29 30.07 -1.38
C VAL A 155 -18.70 28.82 -2.16
N ALA A 156 -18.26 27.64 -1.73
CA ALA A 156 -18.54 26.40 -2.43
C ALA A 156 -20.03 26.02 -2.35
N GLU A 157 -20.67 26.10 -1.18
CA GLU A 157 -22.03 25.63 -0.98
C GLU A 157 -23.07 26.33 -1.88
N PRO A 158 -23.09 27.68 -1.99
CA PRO A 158 -24.03 28.36 -2.88
C PRO A 158 -23.80 28.05 -4.36
N LEU A 159 -22.55 27.75 -4.75
CA LEU A 159 -22.22 27.35 -6.13
C LEU A 159 -22.68 25.91 -6.41
N ILE A 160 -22.50 25.01 -5.45
CA ILE A 160 -22.94 23.62 -5.51
C ILE A 160 -24.47 23.55 -5.58
N GLU A 161 -25.19 24.35 -4.79
CA GLU A 161 -26.67 24.41 -4.82
C GLU A 161 -27.23 24.84 -6.18
N LYS A 162 -26.51 25.68 -6.94
CA LYS A 162 -26.89 26.03 -8.31
C LYS A 162 -26.81 24.83 -9.26
N GLY A 163 -25.88 23.92 -9.02
CA GLY A 163 -25.68 22.68 -9.78
C GLY A 163 -25.14 22.87 -11.20
N HIS A 164 -25.67 23.80 -11.99
CA HIS A 164 -25.21 24.08 -13.35
C HIS A 164 -25.11 25.60 -13.57
N VAL A 165 -24.12 26.02 -14.35
CA VAL A 165 -23.92 27.43 -14.72
C VAL A 165 -23.52 27.58 -16.18
N GLN A 166 -23.91 28.69 -16.81
CA GLN A 166 -23.47 29.02 -18.16
C GLN A 166 -22.21 29.89 -18.13
N VAL A 167 -21.12 29.36 -18.66
CA VAL A 167 -19.82 30.04 -18.78
C VAL A 167 -19.61 30.51 -20.21
N LEU A 168 -19.13 31.74 -20.35
CA LEU A 168 -18.73 32.31 -21.63
C LEU A 168 -17.28 31.96 -21.94
N ILE A 169 -17.07 31.12 -22.95
CA ILE A 169 -15.73 30.73 -23.40
C ILE A 169 -15.58 31.16 -24.86
N GLY A 170 -14.73 32.17 -25.09
CA GLY A 170 -14.61 32.81 -26.39
C GLY A 170 -15.93 33.49 -26.80
N LYS A 171 -16.55 33.01 -27.89
CA LYS A 171 -17.85 33.52 -28.38
C LYS A 171 -19.04 32.61 -28.02
N GLY A 172 -18.78 31.43 -27.45
CA GLY A 172 -19.81 30.45 -27.12
C GLY A 172 -20.28 30.54 -25.66
N LYS A 173 -21.52 30.10 -25.42
CA LYS A 173 -22.04 29.84 -24.07
C LYS A 173 -22.07 28.34 -23.85
N TYR A 174 -21.48 27.88 -22.76
CA TYR A 174 -21.42 26.46 -22.43
C TYR A 174 -21.96 26.26 -21.03
N GLU A 175 -22.84 25.28 -20.88
CA GLU A 175 -23.30 24.84 -19.57
C GLU A 175 -22.24 23.92 -18.98
N VAL A 176 -21.84 24.19 -17.74
CA VAL A 176 -20.93 23.36 -16.96
C VAL A 176 -21.60 22.98 -15.66
N LYS A 177 -21.28 21.79 -15.16
CA LYS A 177 -21.84 21.27 -13.92
C LYS A 177 -20.90 21.56 -12.76
N ILE A 178 -21.47 22.00 -11.65
CA ILE A 178 -20.80 22.23 -10.37
C ILE A 178 -21.24 21.13 -9.42
N SER A 179 -20.27 20.49 -8.79
CA SER A 179 -20.50 19.45 -7.79
C SER A 179 -19.57 19.63 -6.59
N PRO A 180 -19.90 19.03 -5.43
CA PRO A 180 -19.06 19.14 -4.26
C PRO A 180 -17.68 18.54 -4.49
N CYS A 181 -16.65 19.24 -4.05
CA CYS A 181 -15.32 18.64 -3.92
C CYS A 181 -15.26 17.87 -2.60
N MET A 182 -15.13 16.55 -2.68
CA MET A 182 -15.00 15.67 -1.53
C MET A 182 -13.52 15.35 -1.29
N SER A 183 -13.08 15.49 -0.06
CA SER A 183 -11.80 14.95 0.41
C SER A 183 -12.07 13.70 1.23
N GLY A 184 -11.24 12.68 1.05
CA GLY A 184 -11.27 11.45 1.81
C GLY A 184 -10.04 11.31 2.69
N ASP A 185 -10.23 10.98 3.96
CA ASP A 185 -9.15 10.69 4.90
C ASP A 185 -9.35 9.33 5.56
N ILE A 186 -8.25 8.64 5.87
CA ILE A 186 -8.29 7.39 6.63
C ILE A 186 -8.57 7.76 8.07
N ALA A 187 -9.82 7.55 8.51
CA ALA A 187 -10.23 7.83 9.87
C ALA A 187 -9.72 6.74 10.83
N HIS A 188 -9.70 5.49 10.38
CA HIS A 188 -9.28 4.37 11.19
C HIS A 188 -8.76 3.20 10.34
N LEU A 189 -7.67 2.59 10.79
CA LEU A 189 -7.07 1.38 10.21
C LEU A 189 -6.82 0.37 11.33
N GLN A 190 -7.43 -0.80 11.22
CA GLN A 190 -7.15 -1.93 12.10
C GLN A 190 -6.15 -2.88 11.45
N LEU A 191 -5.17 -3.32 12.23
CA LEU A 191 -4.19 -4.31 11.84
C LEU A 191 -4.38 -5.58 12.65
N GLN A 192 -4.15 -6.73 12.03
CA GLN A 192 -4.22 -8.02 12.69
C GLN A 192 -2.96 -8.85 12.39
N PRO A 193 -2.40 -9.56 13.39
CA PRO A 193 -1.30 -10.48 13.16
C PRO A 193 -1.68 -11.57 12.17
N SER A 194 -0.78 -11.84 11.23
CA SER A 194 -0.88 -12.91 10.24
C SER A 194 0.45 -13.62 10.15
N ARG A 195 0.41 -14.95 10.16
CA ARG A 195 1.61 -15.78 10.07
C ARG A 195 1.97 -16.03 8.62
N CYS A 196 3.24 -15.81 8.26
CA CYS A 196 3.75 -16.21 6.94
C CYS A 196 3.84 -17.75 6.90
N PRO A 197 3.04 -18.44 6.07
CA PRO A 197 2.94 -19.89 6.12
C PRO A 197 4.18 -20.60 5.55
N ARG A 198 4.91 -19.92 4.66
CA ARG A 198 6.07 -20.45 3.93
C ARG A 198 7.41 -19.94 4.43
N THR A 199 7.42 -18.94 5.31
CA THR A 199 8.65 -18.26 5.75
C THR A 199 8.99 -18.58 7.21
N VAL A 200 10.27 -18.85 7.45
CA VAL A 200 10.84 -19.13 8.77
C VAL A 200 11.88 -18.06 9.11
N LEU A 201 11.87 -17.58 10.35
CA LEU A 201 12.94 -16.78 10.91
C LEU A 201 13.93 -17.67 11.63
N LEU A 202 15.19 -17.62 11.21
CA LEU A 202 16.31 -18.21 11.91
C LEU A 202 17.02 -17.14 12.73
N SER A 203 17.37 -17.46 13.96
CA SER A 203 18.12 -16.57 14.86
C SER A 203 19.26 -17.30 15.57
N GLY A 204 20.20 -16.53 16.11
CA GLY A 204 21.38 -17.07 16.79
C GLY A 204 22.51 -17.46 15.83
N ILE A 205 22.54 -16.86 14.63
CA ILE A 205 23.58 -17.11 13.63
C ILE A 205 24.81 -16.27 14.02
N PRO A 206 25.97 -16.90 14.28
CA PRO A 206 27.19 -16.18 14.63
C PRO A 206 27.93 -15.70 13.38
N ASP A 207 28.74 -14.64 13.56
CA ASP A 207 29.56 -14.07 12.49
C ASP A 207 30.92 -14.77 12.44
N VAL A 208 30.95 -15.96 11.82
CA VAL A 208 32.14 -16.84 11.76
C VAL A 208 32.55 -17.23 10.34
N LEU A 209 31.70 -16.94 9.35
CA LEU A 209 31.95 -17.15 7.93
C LEU A 209 31.65 -15.84 7.18
N SER A 210 32.10 -15.77 5.93
CA SER A 210 31.63 -14.71 5.01
C SER A 210 30.10 -14.80 4.84
N GLU A 211 29.50 -13.67 4.43
CA GLU A 211 28.06 -13.56 4.22
C GLU A 211 27.53 -14.60 3.22
N GLU A 212 28.25 -14.80 2.11
CA GLU A 212 27.93 -15.78 1.07
C GLU A 212 28.07 -17.22 1.58
N SER A 213 29.19 -17.56 2.24
CA SER A 213 29.39 -18.92 2.74
C SER A 213 28.42 -19.30 3.86
N MET A 214 28.03 -18.34 4.72
CA MET A 214 27.00 -18.58 5.74
C MET A 214 25.63 -18.79 5.09
N ARG A 215 25.29 -17.98 4.09
CA ARG A 215 24.06 -18.12 3.31
C ARG A 215 23.98 -19.50 2.66
N ASP A 216 25.03 -19.94 1.97
CA ASP A 216 25.08 -21.25 1.30
C ASP A 216 24.97 -22.40 2.30
N ALA A 217 25.66 -22.31 3.44
CA ALA A 217 25.60 -23.33 4.49
C ALA A 217 24.17 -23.49 5.06
N LEU A 218 23.47 -22.38 5.26
CA LEU A 218 22.08 -22.37 5.70
C LEU A 218 21.17 -22.97 4.62
N GLU A 219 21.29 -22.52 3.37
CA GLU A 219 20.48 -23.00 2.26
C GLU A 219 20.63 -24.51 2.06
N ILE A 220 21.87 -25.01 1.98
CA ILE A 220 22.17 -26.44 1.85
C ILE A 220 21.63 -27.24 3.04
N HIS A 221 21.67 -26.69 4.25
CA HIS A 221 21.12 -27.37 5.42
C HIS A 221 19.60 -27.53 5.30
N PHE A 222 18.89 -26.45 4.95
CA PHE A 222 17.43 -26.41 4.92
C PHE A 222 16.82 -26.94 3.60
N GLN A 223 17.63 -27.23 2.58
CA GLN A 223 17.20 -28.01 1.41
C GLN A 223 17.17 -29.52 1.65
N LYS A 224 17.91 -30.03 2.65
CA LYS A 224 18.00 -31.48 2.90
C LYS A 224 16.72 -32.03 3.54
N ALA A 225 16.02 -32.89 2.81
CA ALA A 225 14.81 -33.58 3.30
C ALA A 225 15.05 -34.39 4.58
N SER A 226 16.26 -34.96 4.76
CA SER A 226 16.65 -35.67 6.00
C SER A 226 16.67 -34.79 7.24
N ARG A 227 16.69 -33.46 7.07
CA ARG A 227 16.65 -32.44 8.13
C ARG A 227 15.27 -31.77 8.23
N GLY A 228 14.25 -32.35 7.59
CA GLY A 228 12.90 -31.79 7.51
C GLY A 228 12.74 -30.67 6.48
N GLY A 229 13.82 -30.35 5.76
CA GLY A 229 13.92 -29.32 4.72
C GLY A 229 13.16 -29.63 3.43
N GLY A 230 13.32 -28.75 2.44
CA GLY A 230 12.67 -28.80 1.13
C GLY A 230 13.15 -27.68 0.22
N GLU A 231 12.50 -27.52 -0.94
CA GLU A 231 12.89 -26.50 -1.92
C GLU A 231 12.75 -25.08 -1.34
N VAL A 232 13.82 -24.30 -1.52
CA VAL A 232 13.96 -22.94 -0.99
C VAL A 232 13.68 -21.97 -2.14
N ASP A 233 12.69 -21.11 -1.93
CA ASP A 233 12.31 -20.07 -2.89
C ASP A 233 13.15 -18.81 -2.69
N ALA A 234 13.39 -18.42 -1.43
CA ALA A 234 14.21 -17.27 -1.10
C ALA A 234 14.93 -17.43 0.25
N LEU A 235 16.15 -16.92 0.33
CA LEU A 235 16.91 -16.80 1.58
C LEU A 235 17.49 -15.39 1.71
N ALA A 236 17.30 -14.76 2.87
CA ALA A 236 17.89 -13.47 3.20
C ALA A 236 18.60 -13.57 4.55
N TYR A 237 19.94 -13.48 4.54
CA TYR A 237 20.77 -13.50 5.75
C TYR A 237 21.23 -12.08 6.10
N VAL A 238 21.17 -11.74 7.39
CA VAL A 238 21.69 -10.48 7.94
C VAL A 238 22.81 -10.80 8.93
N PRO A 239 24.06 -10.43 8.61
CA PRO A 239 25.21 -10.65 9.51
C PRO A 239 25.04 -9.98 10.88
N ALA A 240 25.72 -10.51 11.90
CA ALA A 240 25.71 -9.92 13.23
C ALA A 240 26.24 -8.47 13.18
N GLY A 241 25.66 -7.59 14.00
CA GLY A 241 26.02 -6.16 14.02
C GLY A 241 25.47 -5.33 12.85
N ARG A 242 24.76 -5.95 11.90
CA ARG A 242 23.98 -5.25 10.86
C ARG A 242 22.48 -5.33 11.12
N THR A 243 21.70 -4.53 10.40
CA THR A 243 20.23 -4.58 10.38
C THR A 243 19.77 -4.67 8.94
N GLY A 244 18.83 -5.57 8.67
CA GLY A 244 18.23 -5.74 7.35
C GLY A 244 16.74 -5.38 7.36
N VAL A 245 16.17 -5.23 6.16
CA VAL A 245 14.72 -5.09 5.96
C VAL A 245 14.32 -6.09 4.88
N ALA A 246 13.37 -6.96 5.20
CA ALA A 246 12.73 -7.85 4.24
C ALA A 246 11.41 -7.24 3.77
N VAL A 247 11.10 -7.41 2.49
CA VAL A 247 9.85 -6.90 1.91
C VAL A 247 8.95 -8.09 1.63
N PHE A 248 7.82 -8.15 2.33
CA PHE A 248 6.78 -9.14 2.11
C PHE A 248 5.70 -8.57 1.19
N VAL A 249 5.40 -9.34 0.15
CA VAL A 249 4.33 -9.10 -0.81
C VAL A 249 3.31 -10.23 -0.74
N GLU A 250 2.13 -10.02 -1.33
CA GLU A 250 1.14 -11.08 -1.47
C GLU A 250 1.68 -12.20 -2.37
N ASP A 251 1.50 -13.43 -1.90
CA ASP A 251 1.87 -14.64 -2.63
C ASP A 251 0.82 -14.89 -3.72
N THR A 252 1.13 -14.55 -4.96
CA THR A 252 0.16 -14.67 -6.06
C THR A 252 -0.06 -16.10 -6.54
N GLY A 253 0.76 -17.05 -6.07
CA GLY A 253 0.72 -18.45 -6.52
C GLY A 253 1.22 -18.64 -7.94
#